data_AF-A0A962ZPL5-F1
#
_entry.id   AF-A0A962ZPL5-F1
#
_cell.length_a   1.000
_cell.length_b   1.000
_cell.length_c   1.000
_cell.angle_alpha   90.00
_cell.angle_beta   90.00
_cell.angle_gamma   90.00
#
_symmetry.space_group_name_H-M   'P 1'
#
loop_
_entity.id
_entity.type
_entity.pdbx_description
1 polymer ?
#
loop_
_entity_poly.entity_id
_entity_poly.type
_entity_poly.pdbx_seq_one_letter_code
_entity_poly.pdbx_strand_id
1 'polypeptide(L)'
;TAIQSGMLMCAAIAVTVSCSKEPPPPTVVDFVENPRLLEATMVRCAQNRAELRYTPECQIAREAVDRIAAREEAAQRSELEAQSARKREALRRAQQAAAEARDRAAELEQQREEAEYLGQFEPVPEPMPASPESAPPPQDATQGDDVATEPGIIDPVPESVPPANTEPSLESVREELQRRQQSVDQ
;
A
#
# COMPACT_ATOMS: atom_id res chain seq x y z
N THR A 1 74.32 16.56 -16.19
CA THR A 1 73.03 17.11 -16.64
C THR A 1 72.49 16.47 -17.91
N ALA A 2 73.30 15.82 -18.76
CA ALA A 2 72.82 15.16 -19.99
C ALA A 2 71.98 13.87 -19.77
N ILE A 3 72.13 13.19 -18.64
CA ILE A 3 71.44 11.90 -18.37
C ILE A 3 69.98 12.12 -17.91
N GLN A 4 69.68 13.27 -17.32
CA GLN A 4 68.34 13.59 -16.78
C GLN A 4 67.33 13.97 -17.87
N SER A 5 67.81 14.49 -19.00
CA SER A 5 66.96 14.83 -20.16
C SER A 5 66.54 13.60 -20.99
N GLY A 6 67.33 12.52 -20.98
CA GLY A 6 66.99 11.28 -21.70
C GLY A 6 65.90 10.47 -21.00
N MET A 7 65.87 10.47 -19.66
CA MET A 7 64.91 9.69 -18.87
C MET A 7 63.48 10.27 -18.94
N LEU A 8 63.35 11.59 -19.12
CA LEU A 8 62.05 12.26 -19.23
C LEU A 8 61.38 12.04 -20.59
N MET A 9 62.17 11.85 -21.66
CA MET A 9 61.63 11.63 -23.02
C MET A 9 61.12 10.20 -23.23
N CYS A 10 61.74 9.19 -22.61
CA CYS A 10 61.27 7.81 -22.66
C CYS A 10 59.96 7.57 -21.89
N ALA A 11 59.72 8.33 -20.81
CA ALA A 11 58.48 8.24 -20.04
C ALA A 11 57.26 8.75 -20.83
N ALA A 12 57.44 9.76 -21.70
CA ALA A 12 56.36 10.29 -22.53
C ALA A 12 55.93 9.34 -23.66
N ILE A 13 56.85 8.49 -24.16
CA ILE A 13 56.56 7.52 -25.23
C ILE A 13 55.89 6.25 -24.68
N ALA A 14 56.12 5.91 -23.41
CA ALA A 14 55.50 4.74 -22.78
C ALA A 14 53.97 4.89 -22.61
N VAL A 15 53.45 6.11 -22.48
CA VAL A 15 52.01 6.38 -22.32
C VAL A 15 51.25 6.25 -23.65
N THR A 16 51.91 6.40 -24.80
CA THR A 16 51.25 6.35 -26.12
C THR A 16 51.04 4.93 -26.66
N VAL A 17 51.65 3.90 -26.05
CA VAL A 17 51.54 2.49 -26.51
C VAL A 17 50.36 1.75 -25.84
N SER A 18 49.75 2.35 -24.81
CA SER A 18 48.62 1.74 -24.07
C SER A 18 47.24 1.92 -24.74
N CYS A 19 47.13 2.58 -25.89
CA CYS A 19 45.85 2.97 -26.47
C CYS A 19 45.51 2.21 -27.76
N SER A 20 45.75 0.89 -27.80
CA SER A 20 45.62 0.07 -29.02
C SER A 20 44.67 -1.12 -28.91
N LYS A 21 43.94 -1.26 -27.79
CA LYS A 21 42.87 -2.24 -27.67
C LYS A 21 41.57 -1.52 -27.37
N GLU A 22 40.74 -1.41 -28.41
CA GLU A 22 39.33 -1.06 -28.26
C GLU A 22 38.77 -1.90 -27.10
N PRO A 23 38.23 -1.28 -26.04
CA PRO A 23 37.63 -2.04 -24.97
C PRO A 23 36.52 -2.92 -25.57
N PRO A 24 36.37 -4.17 -25.09
CA PRO A 24 35.30 -5.02 -25.58
C PRO A 24 33.96 -4.31 -25.38
N PRO A 25 33.01 -4.49 -26.32
CA PRO A 25 31.71 -3.86 -26.18
C PRO A 25 31.06 -4.31 -24.86
N PRO A 26 30.40 -3.39 -24.14
CA PRO A 26 29.71 -3.72 -22.89
C PRO A 26 28.65 -4.79 -23.13
N THR A 27 28.50 -5.69 -22.16
CA THR A 27 27.48 -6.74 -22.17
C THR A 27 26.15 -6.22 -21.61
N VAL A 28 25.06 -6.98 -21.84
CA VAL A 28 23.74 -6.65 -21.25
C VAL A 28 23.83 -6.59 -19.72
N VAL A 29 24.65 -7.44 -19.11
CA VAL A 29 24.84 -7.49 -17.65
C VAL A 29 25.50 -6.21 -17.15
N ASP A 30 26.53 -5.71 -17.84
CA ASP A 30 27.21 -4.47 -17.47
C ASP A 30 26.26 -3.27 -17.43
N PHE A 31 25.31 -3.22 -18.37
CA PHE A 31 24.27 -2.18 -18.42
C PHE A 31 23.22 -2.33 -17.33
N VAL A 32 22.84 -3.55 -16.99
CA VAL A 32 21.89 -3.83 -15.90
C VAL A 32 22.50 -3.49 -14.54
N GLU A 33 23.80 -3.74 -14.36
CA GLU A 33 24.51 -3.44 -13.12
C GLU A 33 24.86 -1.95 -12.97
N ASN A 34 25.05 -1.23 -14.09
CA ASN A 34 25.45 0.18 -14.08
C ASN A 34 24.41 1.08 -14.79
N PRO A 35 23.38 1.59 -14.07
CA PRO A 35 22.31 2.38 -14.69
C PRO A 35 22.80 3.68 -15.33
N ARG A 36 23.83 4.31 -14.75
CA ARG A 36 24.45 5.52 -15.33
C ARG A 36 25.08 5.26 -16.70
N LEU A 37 25.69 4.09 -16.88
CA LEU A 37 26.26 3.68 -18.17
C LEU A 37 25.12 3.49 -19.17
N LEU A 38 24.05 2.80 -18.77
CA LEU A 38 22.88 2.56 -19.62
C LEU A 38 22.25 3.88 -20.09
N GLU A 39 21.99 4.81 -19.17
CA GLU A 39 21.42 6.13 -19.49
C GLU A 39 22.29 6.91 -20.47
N ALA A 40 23.59 7.02 -20.19
CA ALA A 40 24.52 7.73 -21.07
C ALA A 40 24.55 7.13 -22.49
N THR A 41 24.51 5.80 -22.57
CA THR A 41 24.53 5.08 -23.84
C THR A 41 23.22 5.25 -24.59
N MET A 42 22.09 5.18 -23.90
CA MET A 42 20.76 5.42 -24.48
C MET A 42 20.62 6.85 -25.01
N VAL A 43 21.13 7.85 -24.29
CA VAL A 43 21.17 9.26 -24.76
C VAL A 43 22.00 9.38 -26.04
N ARG A 44 23.18 8.76 -26.10
CA ARG A 44 24.00 8.76 -27.32
C ARG A 44 23.29 8.07 -28.49
N CYS A 45 22.65 6.92 -28.23
CA CYS A 45 21.85 6.20 -29.23
C CYS A 45 20.65 7.02 -29.74
N ALA A 46 20.10 7.89 -28.90
CA ALA A 46 19.00 8.79 -29.27
C ALA A 46 19.48 9.97 -30.12
N GLN A 47 20.64 10.55 -29.83
CA GLN A 47 21.21 11.70 -30.56
C GLN A 47 21.47 11.37 -32.04
N ASN A 48 22.07 10.22 -32.34
CA ASN A 48 22.40 9.79 -33.70
C ASN A 48 21.64 8.51 -34.09
N ARG A 49 20.31 8.54 -33.96
CA ARG A 49 19.47 7.33 -34.14
C ARG A 49 19.63 6.68 -35.51
N ALA A 50 19.78 7.45 -36.58
CA ALA A 50 19.86 6.91 -37.94
C ALA A 50 21.11 6.04 -38.14
N GLU A 51 22.24 6.45 -37.56
CA GLU A 51 23.54 5.78 -37.71
C GLU A 51 23.73 4.68 -36.65
N LEU A 52 23.32 4.95 -35.42
CA LEU A 52 23.63 4.08 -34.28
C LEU A 52 22.58 3.01 -34.03
N ARG A 53 21.43 3.01 -34.72
CA ARG A 53 20.29 2.12 -34.44
C ARG A 53 20.66 0.64 -34.36
N TYR A 54 21.58 0.20 -35.21
CA TYR A 54 21.99 -1.20 -35.36
C TYR A 54 23.36 -1.50 -34.76
N THR A 55 24.01 -0.52 -34.14
CA THR A 55 25.26 -0.77 -33.42
C THR A 55 25.02 -1.75 -32.27
N PRO A 56 25.96 -2.66 -32.00
CA PRO A 56 25.79 -3.67 -30.96
C PRO A 56 25.53 -3.03 -29.59
N GLU A 57 26.21 -1.92 -29.28
CA GLU A 57 26.03 -1.19 -28.02
C GLU A 57 24.60 -0.68 -27.83
N CYS A 58 23.99 -0.11 -28.87
CA CYS A 58 22.61 0.37 -28.80
C CYS A 58 21.58 -0.76 -28.78
N GLN A 59 21.87 -1.90 -29.39
CA GLN A 59 20.98 -3.08 -29.31
C GLN A 59 21.01 -3.69 -27.91
N ILE A 60 22.21 -3.89 -27.36
CA ILE A 60 22.44 -4.43 -26.02
C ILE A 60 21.85 -3.49 -24.96
N ALA A 61 22.01 -2.18 -25.11
CA ALA A 61 21.42 -1.20 -24.19
C ALA A 61 19.88 -1.26 -24.20
N ARG A 62 19.24 -1.39 -25.36
CA ARG A 62 17.78 -1.56 -25.43
C ARG A 62 17.32 -2.88 -24.80
N GLU A 63 18.04 -3.97 -25.07
CA GLU A 63 17.77 -5.25 -24.43
C GLU A 63 17.88 -5.16 -22.90
N ALA A 64 18.87 -4.42 -22.39
CA ALA A 64 19.00 -4.17 -20.96
C ALA A 64 17.79 -3.41 -20.39
N VAL A 65 17.31 -2.37 -21.09
CA VAL A 65 16.07 -1.66 -20.71
C VAL A 65 14.88 -2.60 -20.68
N ASP A 66 14.69 -3.42 -21.71
CA ASP A 66 13.58 -4.36 -21.79
C ASP A 66 13.63 -5.38 -20.64
N ARG A 67 14.83 -5.87 -20.28
CA ARG A 67 15.01 -6.78 -19.13
C ARG A 67 14.72 -6.11 -17.78
N ILE A 68 15.12 -4.85 -17.61
CA ILE A 68 14.81 -4.08 -16.38
C ILE A 68 13.30 -3.88 -16.27
N ALA A 69 12.67 -3.40 -17.34
CA ALA A 69 11.22 -3.18 -17.39
C ALA A 69 10.44 -4.47 -17.10
N ALA A 70 10.84 -5.60 -17.69
CA ALA A 70 10.19 -6.89 -17.43
C ALA A 70 10.33 -7.33 -15.96
N ARG A 71 11.46 -7.06 -15.31
CA ARG A 71 11.67 -7.37 -13.89
C ARG A 71 10.80 -6.46 -12.99
N GLU A 72 10.73 -5.18 -13.31
CA GLU A 72 9.91 -4.22 -12.58
C GLU A 72 8.41 -4.54 -12.72
N GLU A 73 7.94 -4.87 -13.92
CA GLU A 73 6.55 -5.28 -14.14
C GLU A 73 6.22 -6.56 -13.35
N ALA A 74 7.12 -7.55 -13.36
CA ALA A 74 6.94 -8.77 -12.59
C ALA A 74 6.89 -8.49 -11.07
N ALA A 75 7.75 -7.61 -10.57
CA ALA A 75 7.75 -7.20 -9.17
C ALA A 75 6.44 -6.48 -8.79
N GLN A 76 6.00 -5.51 -9.59
CA GLN A 76 4.75 -4.78 -9.38
C GLN A 76 3.54 -5.73 -9.39
N ARG A 77 3.50 -6.66 -10.35
CA ARG A 77 2.42 -7.67 -10.42
C ARG A 77 2.38 -8.51 -9.15
N SER A 78 3.53 -8.98 -8.68
CA SER A 78 3.62 -9.78 -7.45
C SER A 78 3.15 -9.00 -6.21
N GLU A 79 3.46 -7.70 -6.14
CA GLU A 79 3.02 -6.84 -5.04
C GLU A 79 1.49 -6.65 -5.06
N LEU A 80 0.92 -6.34 -6.22
CA LEU A 80 -0.53 -6.17 -6.38
C LEU A 80 -1.28 -7.46 -6.05
N GLU A 81 -0.75 -8.61 -6.46
CA GLU A 81 -1.29 -9.92 -6.10
C GLU A 81 -1.25 -10.15 -4.58
N ALA A 82 -0.14 -9.85 -3.92
CA ALA A 82 -0.02 -9.94 -2.47
C ALA A 82 -0.99 -9.00 -1.74
N GLN A 83 -1.14 -7.76 -2.20
CA GLN A 83 -2.11 -6.80 -1.66
C GLN A 83 -3.55 -7.30 -1.85
N SER A 84 -3.88 -7.85 -3.03
CA SER A 84 -5.20 -8.42 -3.31
C SER A 84 -5.50 -9.62 -2.40
N ALA A 85 -4.50 -10.45 -2.10
CA ALA A 85 -4.64 -11.59 -1.22
C ALA A 85 -4.92 -11.15 0.22
N ARG A 86 -4.14 -10.17 0.72
CA ARG A 86 -4.35 -9.56 2.04
C ARG A 86 -5.73 -8.95 2.18
N LYS A 87 -6.20 -8.20 1.17
CA LYS A 87 -7.55 -7.60 1.16
C LYS A 87 -8.64 -8.66 1.20
N ARG A 88 -8.53 -9.72 0.38
CA ARG A 88 -9.49 -10.84 0.37
C ARG A 88 -9.53 -11.57 1.71
N GLU A 89 -8.38 -11.76 2.34
CA GLU A 89 -8.32 -12.40 3.65
C GLU A 89 -8.92 -11.52 4.75
N ALA A 90 -8.60 -10.22 4.77
CA ALA A 90 -9.20 -9.27 5.70
C ALA A 90 -10.73 -9.23 5.57
N LEU A 91 -11.24 -9.24 4.34
CA LEU A 91 -12.68 -9.29 4.08
C LEU A 91 -13.31 -10.57 4.63
N ARG A 92 -12.68 -11.74 4.42
CA ARG A 92 -13.16 -13.01 4.97
C ARG A 92 -13.23 -12.97 6.49
N ARG A 93 -12.20 -12.45 7.16
CA ARG A 93 -12.19 -12.33 8.64
C ARG A 93 -13.27 -11.37 9.13
N ALA A 94 -13.46 -10.23 8.46
CA ALA A 94 -14.50 -9.27 8.82
C ALA A 94 -15.90 -9.86 8.66
N GLN A 95 -16.15 -10.62 7.59
CA GLN A 95 -17.43 -11.30 7.37
C GLN A 95 -17.69 -12.38 8.42
N GLN A 96 -16.67 -13.17 8.78
CA GLN A 96 -16.77 -14.18 9.85
C GLN A 96 -17.07 -13.52 11.20
N ALA A 97 -16.32 -12.48 11.57
CA ALA A 97 -16.55 -11.74 12.81
C ALA A 97 -17.95 -11.10 12.87
N ALA A 98 -18.44 -10.58 11.73
CA ALA A 98 -19.79 -10.03 11.64
C ALA A 98 -20.88 -11.10 11.78
N ALA A 99 -20.67 -12.31 11.22
CA ALA A 99 -21.58 -13.44 11.40
C ALA A 99 -21.62 -13.88 12.87
N GLU A 100 -20.46 -14.10 13.49
CA GLU A 100 -20.37 -14.48 14.91
C GLU A 100 -20.94 -13.41 15.85
N ALA A 101 -20.86 -12.13 15.49
CA ALA A 101 -21.48 -11.06 16.27
C ALA A 101 -23.01 -11.12 16.19
N ARG A 102 -23.58 -11.48 15.03
CA ARG A 102 -25.03 -11.67 14.87
C ARG A 102 -25.52 -12.89 15.64
N ASP A 103 -24.79 -13.99 15.55
CA ASP A 103 -25.14 -15.22 16.27
C ASP A 103 -25.16 -14.96 17.78
N ARG A 104 -24.13 -14.30 18.32
CA ARG A 104 -24.08 -13.91 19.74
C ARG A 104 -25.19 -12.94 20.14
N ALA A 105 -25.56 -11.99 19.28
CA ALA A 105 -26.66 -11.09 19.56
C ALA A 105 -28.00 -11.83 19.63
N ALA A 106 -28.24 -12.78 18.71
CA ALA A 106 -29.45 -13.60 18.70
C ALA A 106 -29.52 -14.54 19.94
N GLU A 107 -28.40 -15.13 20.35
CA GLU A 107 -28.34 -15.93 21.58
C GLU A 107 -28.65 -15.11 22.84
N LEU A 108 -28.13 -13.87 22.92
CA LEU A 108 -28.43 -12.98 24.03
C LEU A 108 -29.89 -12.53 24.05
N GLU A 109 -30.51 -12.35 22.87
CA GLU A 109 -31.93 -12.06 22.75
C GLU A 109 -32.78 -13.23 23.22
N GLN A 110 -32.47 -14.46 22.79
CA GLN A 110 -33.13 -15.67 23.28
C GLN A 110 -33.02 -15.82 24.80
N GLN A 111 -31.84 -15.60 25.38
CA GLN A 111 -31.67 -15.67 26.84
C GLN A 111 -32.51 -14.61 27.57
N ARG A 112 -32.71 -13.43 26.98
CA ARG A 112 -33.59 -12.40 27.55
C ARG A 112 -35.05 -12.81 27.49
N GLU A 113 -35.50 -13.34 26.35
CA GLU A 113 -36.86 -13.87 26.20
C GLU A 113 -37.13 -15.03 27.17
N GLU A 114 -36.18 -15.96 27.32
CA GLU A 114 -36.28 -17.07 28.27
C GLU A 114 -36.34 -16.56 29.73
N ALA A 115 -35.54 -15.56 30.09
CA ALA A 115 -35.57 -14.96 31.42
C ALA A 115 -36.89 -14.22 31.69
N GLU A 116 -37.43 -13.49 30.70
CA GLU A 116 -38.74 -12.83 30.80
C GLU A 116 -39.87 -13.86 30.94
N TYR A 117 -39.82 -14.94 30.15
CA TYR A 117 -40.77 -16.04 30.24
C TYR A 117 -40.76 -16.70 31.62
N LEU A 118 -39.57 -17.00 32.18
CA LEU A 118 -39.45 -17.58 33.51
C LEU A 118 -39.90 -16.62 34.62
N GLY A 119 -39.59 -15.32 34.50
CA GLY A 119 -40.04 -14.29 35.43
C GLY A 119 -41.57 -14.16 35.50
N GLN A 120 -42.28 -14.48 34.42
CA GLN A 120 -43.76 -14.52 34.43
C GLN A 120 -44.33 -15.60 35.37
N PHE A 121 -43.59 -16.70 35.60
CA PHE A 121 -44.01 -17.79 36.48
C PHE A 121 -43.43 -17.69 37.90
N GLU A 122 -42.67 -16.64 38.20
CA GLU A 122 -42.16 -16.43 39.55
C GLU A 122 -43.35 -16.12 40.48
N PRO A 123 -43.59 -16.95 41.52
CA PRO A 123 -44.70 -16.72 42.43
C PRO A 123 -44.47 -15.40 43.15
N VAL A 124 -45.46 -14.51 43.08
CA VAL A 124 -45.49 -13.29 43.91
C VAL A 124 -45.21 -13.72 45.35
N PRO A 125 -44.11 -13.28 45.97
CA PRO A 125 -43.87 -13.59 47.36
C PRO A 125 -45.06 -13.05 48.15
N GLU A 126 -45.86 -13.96 48.72
CA GLU A 126 -46.94 -13.57 49.60
C GLU A 126 -46.34 -12.66 50.69
N PRO A 127 -46.97 -11.53 51.01
CA PRO A 127 -46.48 -10.67 52.07
C PRO A 127 -46.47 -11.49 53.37
N MET A 128 -45.28 -11.94 53.75
CA MET A 128 -45.05 -12.55 55.05
C MET A 128 -45.62 -11.59 56.11
N PRO A 129 -46.49 -12.06 57.03
CA PRO A 129 -47.00 -11.19 58.08
C PRO A 129 -45.81 -10.60 58.82
N ALA A 130 -45.79 -9.26 58.88
CA ALA A 130 -44.72 -8.48 59.48
C ALA A 130 -44.40 -9.03 60.87
N SER A 131 -43.22 -9.64 61.02
CA SER A 131 -42.60 -9.74 62.32
C SER A 131 -42.07 -8.34 62.64
N PRO A 132 -42.55 -7.66 63.70
CA PRO A 132 -41.94 -6.42 64.13
C PRO A 132 -40.54 -6.74 64.63
N GLU A 133 -39.67 -5.74 64.53
CA GLU A 133 -38.37 -5.65 65.23
C GLU A 133 -37.14 -6.13 64.43
N SER A 134 -36.60 -5.22 63.62
CA SER A 134 -35.36 -4.52 64.03
C SER A 134 -34.92 -3.53 62.95
N ALA A 135 -34.82 -2.27 63.36
CA ALA A 135 -34.25 -1.18 62.57
C ALA A 135 -32.74 -1.33 62.41
N PRO A 136 -32.19 -0.92 61.25
CA PRO A 136 -30.88 -0.28 61.19
C PRO A 136 -31.00 1.23 60.89
N PRO A 137 -29.97 2.03 61.26
CA PRO A 137 -30.04 3.49 61.39
C PRO A 137 -29.99 4.23 60.03
N PRO A 138 -30.25 5.55 60.01
CA PRO A 138 -30.39 6.31 58.78
C PRO A 138 -29.02 6.55 58.14
N GLN A 139 -28.91 6.35 56.83
CA GLN A 139 -27.84 6.93 56.04
C GLN A 139 -28.41 7.72 54.87
N ASP A 140 -27.78 8.88 54.70
CA ASP A 140 -28.13 10.05 53.94
C ASP A 140 -28.81 9.83 52.59
N ALA A 141 -29.81 10.69 52.37
CA ALA A 141 -30.22 11.10 51.06
C ALA A 141 -29.10 11.91 50.39
N THR A 142 -28.59 11.40 49.28
CA THR A 142 -28.11 12.26 48.18
C THR A 142 -29.01 12.05 46.99
N GLN A 143 -29.89 13.03 46.81
CA GLN A 143 -30.78 13.26 45.69
C GLN A 143 -30.11 14.27 44.74
N GLY A 144 -30.23 14.05 43.43
CA GLY A 144 -29.81 14.97 42.37
C GLY A 144 -28.34 14.76 41.97
N ASP A 145 -27.96 14.63 40.70
CA ASP A 145 -28.60 15.14 39.49
C ASP A 145 -28.39 14.19 38.31
N ASP A 146 -29.45 14.08 37.51
CA ASP A 146 -29.37 13.85 36.08
C ASP A 146 -28.39 14.86 35.46
N VAL A 147 -27.24 14.39 35.02
CA VAL A 147 -26.64 14.90 33.78
C VAL A 147 -26.16 13.70 33.00
N ALA A 148 -26.91 13.37 31.95
CA ALA A 148 -26.45 12.57 30.84
C ALA A 148 -25.08 13.08 30.39
N THR A 149 -24.03 12.38 30.78
CA THR A 149 -22.73 12.51 30.12
C THR A 149 -22.82 11.61 28.90
N GLU A 150 -23.16 12.24 27.76
CA GLU A 150 -22.78 11.70 26.46
C GLU A 150 -21.34 11.18 26.55
N PRO A 151 -21.04 9.93 26.18
CA PRO A 151 -19.68 9.62 25.77
C PRO A 151 -19.44 10.48 24.52
N GLY A 152 -18.78 11.61 24.74
CA GLY A 152 -18.28 12.46 23.68
C GLY A 152 -17.57 11.59 22.67
N ILE A 153 -18.26 11.36 21.56
CA ILE A 153 -17.66 11.07 20.28
C ILE A 153 -16.81 12.31 20.04
N ILE A 154 -15.55 12.21 20.43
CA ILE A 154 -14.51 13.05 19.85
C ILE A 154 -14.55 12.64 18.39
N ASP A 155 -15.34 13.37 17.61
CA ASP A 155 -15.12 13.44 16.18
C ASP A 155 -13.63 13.71 16.03
N PRO A 156 -12.85 12.79 15.42
CA PRO A 156 -11.55 13.20 14.97
C PRO A 156 -11.83 14.36 14.02
N VAL A 157 -11.35 15.54 14.43
CA VAL A 157 -11.10 16.67 13.52
C VAL A 157 -10.63 16.04 12.22
N PRO A 158 -11.29 16.30 11.08
CA PRO A 158 -10.70 15.94 9.80
C PRO A 158 -9.44 16.80 9.68
N GLU A 159 -8.34 16.26 10.18
CA GLU A 159 -7.01 16.63 9.78
C GLU A 159 -7.06 16.59 8.27
N SER A 160 -6.90 17.77 7.69
CA SER A 160 -6.87 18.07 6.28
C SER A 160 -6.04 17.01 5.57
N VAL A 161 -6.72 15.98 5.08
CA VAL A 161 -6.17 15.04 4.13
C VAL A 161 -5.73 15.93 2.97
N PRO A 162 -4.42 15.98 2.61
CA PRO A 162 -4.02 16.66 1.38
C PRO A 162 -4.88 16.05 0.28
N PRO A 163 -5.53 16.87 -0.59
CA PRO A 163 -6.57 16.38 -1.48
C PRO A 163 -6.08 15.13 -2.18
N ALA A 164 -6.66 14.00 -1.75
CA ALA A 164 -6.48 12.73 -2.39
C ALA A 164 -6.82 12.97 -3.84
N ASN A 165 -5.87 12.65 -4.71
CA ASN A 165 -6.07 12.58 -6.15
C ASN A 165 -7.48 12.05 -6.38
N THR A 166 -8.33 12.90 -6.93
CA THR A 166 -9.71 12.60 -7.25
C THR A 166 -9.70 11.34 -8.06
N GLU A 167 -10.00 10.18 -7.44
CA GLU A 167 -10.16 8.96 -8.21
C GLU A 167 -11.26 9.28 -9.22
N PRO A 168 -10.99 9.09 -10.52
CA PRO A 168 -11.98 9.44 -11.52
C PRO A 168 -13.23 8.63 -11.21
N SER A 169 -14.37 9.33 -11.00
CA SER A 169 -15.65 8.67 -10.79
C SER A 169 -15.85 7.63 -11.91
N LEU A 170 -16.43 6.48 -11.58
CA LEU A 170 -16.79 5.47 -12.58
C LEU A 170 -17.65 6.08 -13.71
N GLU A 171 -18.44 7.13 -13.42
CA GLU A 171 -19.13 7.90 -14.45
C GLU A 171 -18.16 8.64 -15.39
N SER A 172 -17.13 9.30 -14.85
CA SER A 172 -16.10 10.00 -15.63
C SER A 172 -15.29 9.03 -16.51
N VAL A 173 -14.96 7.84 -16.00
CA VAL A 173 -14.28 6.79 -16.79
C VAL A 173 -15.17 6.26 -17.90
N ARG A 174 -16.47 6.07 -17.64
CA ARG A 174 -17.45 5.61 -18.63
C ARG A 174 -17.65 6.65 -19.74
N GLU A 175 -17.79 7.93 -19.40
CA GLU A 175 -17.91 9.02 -20.37
C GLU A 175 -16.67 9.15 -21.26
N GLU A 176 -15.47 9.03 -20.68
CA GLU A 176 -14.21 9.11 -21.44
C GLU A 176 -14.04 7.93 -22.40
N LEU A 177 -14.41 6.71 -21.98
CA LEU A 177 -14.42 5.54 -22.87
C LEU A 177 -15.40 5.71 -24.03
N GLN A 178 -16.61 6.23 -23.76
CA GLN A 178 -17.62 6.45 -24.78
C GLN A 178 -17.18 7.53 -25.79
N ARG A 179 -16.54 8.61 -25.32
CA ARG A 179 -15.96 9.65 -26.18
C ARG A 179 -14.89 9.09 -27.11
N ARG A 180 -13.99 8.23 -26.61
CA ARG A 180 -12.94 7.60 -27.44
C ARG A 180 -13.54 6.67 -28.49
N GLN A 181 -14.59 5.94 -28.16
CA GLN A 181 -15.25 5.04 -29.09
C GLN A 181 -15.89 5.81 -30.26
N GLN A 182 -16.55 6.92 -29.99
CA GLN A 182 -17.10 7.81 -31.02
C GLN A 182 -16.04 8.48 -31.91
N SER A 183 -14.83 8.69 -31.39
CA SER A 183 -13.72 9.28 -32.16
C SER A 183 -13.02 8.31 -33.11
N VAL A 184 -13.22 7.00 -32.93
CA VAL A 184 -12.61 5.95 -33.78
C VAL A 184 -13.49 5.66 -35.02
N ASP A 185 -14.78 5.96 -34.95
CA ASP A 185 -15.75 5.73 -36.03
C ASP A 185 -15.85 6.90 -37.04
N GLN A 186 -15.07 7.98 -36.86
CA GLN A 186 -14.94 9.12 -37.78
C GLN A 186 -13.62 9.07 -38.56
#